data_AF-A0A0Q4S8P0-F1
#
_entry.id   AF-A0A0Q4S8P0-F1
#
_cell.length_a   1.000
_cell.length_b   1.000
_cell.length_c   1.000
_cell.angle_alpha   90.00
_cell.angle_beta   90.00
_cell.angle_gamma   90.00
#
_symmetry.space_group_name_H-M   'P 1'
#
loop_
_entity.id
_entity.type
_entity.pdbx_description
1 polymer ?
#
loop_
_entity_poly.entity_id
_entity_poly.type
_entity_poly.pdbx_seq_one_letter_code
_entity_poly.pdbx_strand_id
1 'polypeptide(L)' 'MAKPKSEWPGKVLALVQGGNIDAAIAQIKVAPTVGDVTRLQALLAKLPPKPALAQLNKVVEEELALLAAPRLHRSP' A
#
# COMPACT_ATOMS: atom_id res chain seq x y z
N MET A 1 -14.95 16.70 15.05
CA MET A 1 -14.40 16.88 13.69
C MET A 1 -13.94 15.51 13.18
N ALA A 2 -14.59 14.94 12.15
CA ALA A 2 -14.12 13.68 11.56
C ALA A 2 -12.84 13.96 10.74
N LYS A 3 -11.75 13.22 11.00
CA LYS A 3 -10.52 13.36 10.21
C LYS A 3 -10.82 12.98 8.76
N PRO A 4 -10.48 13.83 7.76
CA PRO A 4 -10.72 13.49 6.36
C PRO A 4 -10.01 12.18 6.03
N LYS A 5 -10.71 11.32 5.29
CA LYS A 5 -10.22 9.99 4.90
C LYS A 5 -8.96 10.20 4.06
N SER A 6 -7.86 9.54 4.43
CA SER A 6 -6.58 9.70 3.73
C SER A 6 -6.73 9.41 2.23
N GLU A 7 -6.26 10.33 1.40
CA GLU A 7 -6.28 10.25 -0.07
C GLU A 7 -5.20 9.30 -0.65
N TRP A 8 -4.23 8.93 0.18
CA TRP A 8 -3.06 8.16 -0.24
C TRP A 8 -3.42 6.85 -0.99
N PRO A 9 -4.37 6.01 -0.54
CA PRO A 9 -4.70 4.77 -1.25
C PRO A 9 -5.20 5.01 -2.67
N GLY A 10 -5.95 6.11 -2.88
CA GLY A 10 -6.45 6.50 -4.20
C GLY A 10 -5.34 6.96 -5.13
N LYS A 11 -4.36 7.72 -4.60
CA LYS A 11 -3.19 8.18 -5.38
C LYS A 11 -2.31 7.00 -5.81
N VAL A 12 -2.07 6.03 -4.93
CA VAL A 12 -1.32 4.82 -5.29
C VAL A 12 -2.07 3.96 -6.28
N LEU A 13 -3.40 3.80 -6.12
CA LEU A 13 -4.23 3.10 -7.11
C LEU A 13 -4.13 3.73 -8.50
N ALA A 14 -4.12 5.07 -8.59
CA ALA A 14 -3.96 5.78 -9.85
C ALA A 14 -2.61 5.49 -10.54
N LEU A 15 -1.52 5.37 -9.76
CA LEU A 15 -0.21 4.94 -10.31
C LEU A 15 -0.28 3.53 -10.89
N VAL A 16 -0.93 2.59 -10.18
CA VAL A 16 -1.10 1.20 -10.65
C VAL A 16 -1.94 1.14 -11.92
N GLN A 17 -3.05 1.88 -11.97
CA GLN A 17 -3.92 1.95 -13.16
C GLN A 17 -3.24 2.63 -14.34
N GLY A 18 -2.38 3.63 -14.09
CA GLY A 18 -1.53 4.26 -15.09
C GLY A 18 -0.33 3.41 -15.53
N GLY A 19 -0.15 2.21 -14.96
CA GLY A 19 0.95 1.30 -15.31
C GLY A 19 2.31 1.66 -14.70
N ASN A 20 2.39 2.68 -13.84
CA ASN A 20 3.62 3.06 -13.16
C ASN A 20 3.81 2.23 -11.88
N ILE A 21 4.19 0.97 -12.08
CA ILE A 21 4.33 -0.03 -11.00
C ILE A 21 5.49 0.32 -10.06
N ASP A 22 6.61 0.84 -10.59
CA ASP A 22 7.76 1.21 -9.76
C ASP A 22 7.43 2.35 -8.79
N ALA A 23 6.72 3.39 -9.26
CA ALA A 23 6.26 4.46 -8.39
C ALA A 23 5.24 3.96 -7.36
N ALA A 24 4.34 3.04 -7.75
CA ALA A 24 3.40 2.44 -6.81
C ALA A 24 4.13 1.65 -5.70
N ILE A 25 5.13 0.84 -6.05
CA ILE A 25 5.98 0.12 -5.09
C ILE A 25 6.68 1.10 -4.15
N ALA A 26 7.29 2.16 -4.69
CA ALA A 26 7.99 3.16 -3.89
C ALA A 26 7.04 3.83 -2.88
N GLN A 27 5.81 4.15 -3.30
CA GLN A 27 4.80 4.72 -2.39
C GLN A 27 4.40 3.73 -1.30
N ILE A 28 4.14 2.46 -1.63
CA ILE A 28 3.76 1.44 -0.65
C ILE A 28 4.81 1.33 0.47
N LYS A 29 6.10 1.32 0.13
CA LYS A 29 7.20 1.23 1.09
C LYS A 29 7.33 2.44 2.04
N VAL A 30 6.70 3.56 1.71
CA VAL A 30 6.67 4.77 2.56
C VAL A 30 5.26 5.04 3.09
N ALA A 31 4.43 4.00 3.17
CA ALA A 31 3.05 4.13 3.58
C ALA A 31 2.92 4.75 4.99
N PRO A 32 2.00 5.70 5.17
CA PRO A 32 1.92 6.45 6.42
C PRO A 32 1.31 5.64 7.58
N THR A 33 0.36 4.73 7.29
CA THR A 33 -0.32 3.94 8.31
C THR A 33 -0.72 2.55 7.81
N VAL A 34 -0.87 1.59 8.73
CA VAL A 34 -1.46 0.27 8.44
C VAL A 34 -2.82 0.42 7.75
N GLY A 35 -3.67 1.34 8.23
CA GLY A 35 -5.00 1.56 7.68
C GLY A 35 -5.02 2.13 6.26
N ASP A 36 -3.96 2.78 5.80
CA ASP A 36 -3.79 3.18 4.40
C ASP A 36 -3.44 1.97 3.52
N VAL A 37 -2.51 1.13 3.98
CA VAL A 37 -2.09 -0.08 3.26
C VAL A 37 -3.23 -1.10 3.16
N THR A 38 -4.00 -1.32 4.24
CA THR A 38 -5.18 -2.20 4.22
C THR A 38 -6.24 -1.71 3.23
N ARG A 39 -6.49 -0.40 3.16
CA ARG A 39 -7.44 0.17 2.19
C ARG A 39 -6.92 0.02 0.76
N LEU A 40 -5.62 0.20 0.53
CA LEU A 40 -5.01 -0.04 -0.77
C LEU A 40 -5.15 -1.52 -1.18
N GLN A 41 -4.88 -2.47 -0.28
CA GLN A 41 -5.06 -3.91 -0.54
C GLN A 41 -6.48 -4.23 -1.03
N ALA A 42 -7.49 -3.67 -0.37
CA ALA A 42 -8.89 -3.83 -0.76
C ALA A 42 -9.23 -3.19 -2.12
N LEU A 43 -8.52 -2.14 -2.53
CA LEU A 43 -8.66 -1.55 -3.86
C LEU A 43 -7.98 -2.40 -4.94
N LEU A 44 -6.78 -2.90 -4.67
CA LEU A 44 -6.03 -3.77 -5.58
C LEU A 44 -6.75 -5.09 -5.84
N ALA A 45 -7.42 -5.66 -4.82
CA ALA A 45 -8.23 -6.88 -4.96
C ALA A 45 -9.41 -6.76 -5.95
N LYS A 46 -9.81 -5.53 -6.31
CA LYS A 46 -10.87 -5.27 -7.30
C LYS A 46 -10.35 -5.18 -8.73
N LEU A 47 -9.03 -5.14 -8.93
CA LEU A 47 -8.41 -5.07 -10.24
C LEU A 47 -8.32 -6.47 -10.87
N PRO A 48 -8.37 -6.58 -12.21
CA PRO A 48 -8.16 -7.85 -12.88
C PRO A 48 -6.76 -8.40 -12.57
N PRO A 49 -6.61 -9.73 -12.41
CA PRO A 49 -5.34 -10.35 -12.08
C PRO A 49 -4.30 -10.08 -13.16
N LYS A 50 -3.13 -9.59 -12.75
CA LYS A 50 -1.96 -9.32 -13.59
C LYS A 50 -0.68 -9.71 -12.83
N PRO A 51 0.40 -10.11 -13.52
CA PRO A 51 1.68 -10.41 -12.86
C PRO A 51 2.20 -9.27 -11.99
N ALA A 52 2.09 -8.02 -12.49
CA ALA A 52 2.46 -6.83 -11.73
C ALA A 52 1.61 -6.62 -10.46
N LEU A 53 0.34 -7.01 -10.49
CA LEU A 53 -0.54 -6.94 -9.33
C LEU A 53 -0.15 -7.97 -8.26
N ALA A 54 0.27 -9.16 -8.69
CA ALA A 54 0.80 -10.18 -7.78
C ALA A 54 2.08 -9.70 -7.08
N GLN A 55 2.97 -9.02 -7.80
CA GLN A 55 4.15 -8.38 -7.20
C GLN A 55 3.75 -7.28 -6.20
N LEU A 56 2.82 -6.40 -6.56
CA LEU A 56 2.33 -5.35 -5.66
C LEU A 56 1.69 -5.92 -4.40
N ASN A 57 0.92 -7.00 -4.51
CA ASN A 57 0.31 -7.65 -3.35
C ASN A 57 1.36 -8.20 -2.37
N LYS A 58 2.48 -8.76 -2.86
CA LYS A 58 3.59 -9.17 -2.00
C LYS A 58 4.19 -7.99 -1.23
N VAL A 59 4.44 -6.87 -1.91
CA VAL A 59 4.98 -5.65 -1.28
C VAL A 59 4.00 -5.09 -0.23
N VAL A 60 2.70 -5.15 -0.51
CA VAL A 60 1.65 -4.74 0.44
C VAL A 60 1.63 -5.63 1.69
N GLU A 61 1.76 -6.94 1.52
CA GLU A 61 1.81 -7.90 2.65
C GLU A 61 3.07 -7.70 3.51
N GLU A 62 4.23 -7.52 2.87
CA GLU A 62 5.49 -7.19 3.55
C GLU A 62 5.36 -5.91 4.37
N GLU A 63 4.80 -4.84 3.78
CA GLU A 63 4.65 -3.56 4.46
C GLU A 63 3.65 -3.63 5.61
N LEU A 64 2.55 -4.39 5.45
CA LEU A 64 1.61 -4.63 6.56
C LEU A 64 2.29 -5.33 7.73
N ALA A 65 3.11 -6.35 7.46
CA ALA A 65 3.86 -7.06 8.49
C ALA A 65 4.86 -6.13 9.20
N LEU A 66 5.60 -5.33 8.42
CA LEU A 66 6.53 -4.34 8.97
C LEU A 66 5.79 -3.33 9.85
N LEU A 67 4.73 -2.70 9.34
CA LEU A 67 3.94 -1.69 10.04
C LEU A 67 3.24 -2.21 11.30
N ALA A 68 2.83 -3.48 11.30
CA ALA A 68 2.21 -4.14 12.45
C ALA A 68 3.22 -4.56 13.54
N ALA A 69 4.49 -4.72 13.21
CA ALA A 69 5.50 -5.10 14.19
C ALA A 69 5.64 -4.04 15.30
N PRO A 70 5.71 -4.45 16.59
CA PRO A 70 5.94 -3.53 17.71
C PRO A 70 7.19 -2.68 17.45
N ARG A 71 7.03 -1.35 17.53
CA ARG A 71 8.11 -0.38 17.22
C ARG A 71 9.38 -0.56 18.05
N LEU A 72 9.32 -1.33 19.13
CA LEU A 72 10.46 -1.80 19.94
C LEU A 72 11.52 -2.58 19.11
N HIS A 73 11.14 -3.22 18.00
CA HIS A 73 12.09 -3.92 17.10
C HIS A 73 12.70 -3.02 16.01
N ARG A 74 12.29 -1.74 15.92
CA ARG A 74 12.86 -0.78 14.96
C ARG A 74 13.77 0.20 15.70
N SER A 75 14.79 -0.33 16.37
CA SER A 75 15.90 0.48 16.91
C SER A 75 16.91 0.73 15.77
N PRO A 76 17.44 1.96 15.63
CA PRO A 76 18.33 2.36 14.53
C PRO A 76 19.63 1.58 14.46
#